data_AF-A0A178MRE9-F1
#
_entry.id   AF-A0A178MRE9-F1
#
_cell.length_a   1.000
_cell.length_b   1.000
_cell.length_c   1.000
_cell.angle_alpha   90.00
_cell.angle_beta   90.00
_cell.angle_gamma   90.00
#
_symmetry.space_group_name_H-M   'P 1'
#
loop_
_entity.id
_entity.type
_entity.pdbx_description
1 polymer ?
#
loop_
_entity_poly.entity_id
_entity_poly.type
_entity_poly.pdbx_seq_one_letter_code
_entity_poly.pdbx_strand_id
1 'polypeptide(L)'
;MRRSFLSFLAIVGAVLLSPQAARASEARLWIVPPSSPASLSDCPAHAATALGAHSTAARRLTSRAVVRWRDGQVALGTDDDATGSKAGLWDQCFALEVDGRVIVSGAILLPHSARLLRVPVLALRSWRDGDSRLEFDLIPAFPAHAATISEREWQDRLAPLR
;
A
#
# COMPACT_ATOMS: atom_id res chain seq x y z
N MET A 1 59.75 53.00 -11.37
CA MET A 1 59.80 51.65 -10.73
C MET A 1 58.47 50.98 -11.03
N ARG A 2 58.44 49.92 -11.88
CA ARG A 2 58.19 48.49 -11.50
C ARG A 2 56.92 48.35 -10.62
N ARG A 3 55.91 47.51 -10.87
CA ARG A 3 55.72 46.26 -11.63
C ARG A 3 54.22 45.87 -11.49
N SER A 4 53.56 45.39 -12.55
CA SER A 4 53.03 44.00 -12.69
C SER A 4 51.63 43.73 -12.09
N PHE A 5 50.63 43.43 -12.94
CA PHE A 5 50.06 42.10 -13.26
C PHE A 5 49.24 41.49 -12.08
N LEU A 6 47.91 41.31 -12.15
CA LEU A 6 47.03 40.41 -12.93
C LEU A 6 46.46 39.29 -12.05
N SER A 7 45.21 38.91 -12.36
CA SER A 7 44.50 37.65 -12.05
C SER A 7 43.80 37.54 -10.70
N PHE A 8 42.46 37.63 -10.68
CA PHE A 8 41.50 36.55 -10.93
C PHE A 8 41.66 35.36 -9.98
N LEU A 9 40.72 35.22 -9.04
CA LEU A 9 40.06 33.94 -8.77
C LEU A 9 38.74 34.19 -8.02
N ALA A 10 37.65 34.33 -8.78
CA ALA A 10 36.30 34.25 -8.23
C ALA A 10 35.94 32.76 -8.11
N ILE A 11 36.02 32.20 -6.89
CA ILE A 11 35.51 30.86 -6.61
C ILE A 11 34.01 31.00 -6.33
N VAL A 12 33.20 30.91 -7.39
CA VAL A 12 31.76 30.67 -7.27
C VAL A 12 31.57 29.19 -7.02
N GLY A 13 31.50 28.81 -5.75
CA GLY A 13 31.14 27.46 -5.32
C GLY A 13 29.65 27.22 -5.59
N ALA A 14 29.33 26.68 -6.77
CA ALA A 14 28.00 26.18 -7.07
C ALA A 14 27.77 24.89 -6.25
N VAL A 15 27.08 25.02 -5.11
CA VAL A 15 26.51 23.88 -4.38
C VAL A 15 25.42 23.31 -5.27
N LEU A 16 25.76 22.25 -6.00
CA LEU A 16 24.79 21.40 -6.70
C LEU A 16 23.94 20.71 -5.62
N LEU A 17 22.85 21.36 -5.21
CA LEU A 17 21.72 20.70 -4.59
C LEU A 17 21.15 19.74 -5.64
N SER A 18 21.63 18.50 -5.63
CA SER A 18 21.02 17.44 -6.42
C SER A 18 19.53 17.39 -6.04
N PRO A 19 18.60 17.61 -6.98
CA PRO A 19 17.20 17.35 -6.70
C PRO A 19 17.12 15.85 -6.42
N GLN A 20 16.84 15.51 -5.15
CA GLN A 20 16.37 14.19 -4.82
C GLN A 20 15.08 14.04 -5.63
N ALA A 21 15.17 13.39 -6.79
CA ALA A 21 14.00 12.90 -7.48
C ALA A 21 13.26 12.08 -6.42
N ALA A 22 12.14 12.62 -5.94
CA ALA A 22 11.25 11.91 -5.05
C ALA A 22 10.95 10.60 -5.78
N ARG A 23 11.56 9.50 -5.30
CA ARG A 23 11.19 8.19 -5.78
C ARG A 23 9.72 8.08 -5.46
N ALA A 24 8.87 7.97 -6.48
CA ALA A 24 7.49 7.61 -6.26
C ALA A 24 7.53 6.31 -5.46
N SER A 25 7.07 6.37 -4.20
CA SER A 25 7.12 5.25 -3.28
C SER A 25 6.46 4.04 -3.95
N GLU A 26 7.13 2.89 -3.99
CA GLU A 26 6.57 1.72 -4.70
C GLU A 26 5.56 1.04 -3.79
N ALA A 27 4.28 1.32 -4.02
CA ALA A 27 3.18 0.67 -3.31
C ALA A 27 2.89 -0.72 -3.90
N ARG A 28 2.77 -1.73 -3.04
CA ARG A 28 2.47 -3.12 -3.43
C ARG A 28 1.38 -3.68 -2.52
N LEU A 29 0.47 -4.45 -3.11
CA LEU A 29 -0.54 -5.18 -2.35
C LEU A 29 -0.21 -6.67 -2.39
N TRP A 30 -0.24 -7.29 -1.23
CA TRP A 30 -0.01 -8.71 -1.03
C TRP A 30 -1.27 -9.38 -0.53
N ILE A 31 -1.53 -10.59 -1.01
CA ILE A 31 -2.64 -11.45 -0.62
C ILE A 31 -2.06 -12.65 0.12
N VAL A 32 -2.61 -12.94 1.29
CA VAL A 32 -2.17 -14.04 2.16
C VAL A 32 -3.40 -14.88 2.51
N PRO A 33 -3.36 -16.21 2.37
CA PRO A 33 -4.41 -17.08 2.90
C PRO A 33 -4.60 -16.85 4.40
N PRO A 34 -5.82 -16.95 4.94
CA PRO A 34 -6.02 -16.86 6.37
C PRO A 34 -5.38 -18.05 7.10
N SER A 35 -5.02 -17.86 8.37
CA SER A 35 -4.43 -18.92 9.20
C SER A 35 -5.40 -20.07 9.49
N SER A 36 -6.69 -19.77 9.50
CA SER A 36 -7.80 -20.72 9.63
C SER A 36 -8.90 -20.37 8.64
N PRO A 37 -9.52 -21.36 7.98
CA PRO A 37 -10.76 -21.15 7.26
C PRO A 37 -11.80 -20.44 8.15
N ALA A 38 -12.56 -19.50 7.57
CA ALA A 38 -13.63 -18.74 8.22
C ALA A 38 -13.24 -17.79 9.38
N SER A 39 -11.95 -17.61 9.68
CA SER A 39 -11.48 -16.60 10.63
C SER A 39 -10.65 -15.54 9.93
N LEU A 40 -11.05 -14.27 10.03
CA LEU A 40 -10.34 -13.13 9.46
C LEU A 40 -9.88 -12.12 10.53
N SER A 41 -10.16 -12.39 11.81
CA SER A 41 -9.86 -11.47 12.92
C SER A 41 -8.36 -11.33 13.19
N ASP A 42 -7.57 -12.33 12.84
CA ASP A 42 -6.11 -12.35 13.00
C ASP A 42 -5.36 -11.88 11.75
N CYS A 43 -6.09 -11.59 10.66
CA CYS A 43 -5.49 -11.20 9.38
C CYS A 43 -4.45 -10.06 9.47
N PRO A 44 -4.63 -8.98 10.26
CA PRO A 44 -3.62 -7.93 10.34
C PRO A 44 -2.26 -8.45 10.80
N ALA A 45 -2.24 -9.24 11.89
CA ALA A 45 -1.02 -9.80 12.44
C ALA A 45 -0.46 -10.91 11.55
N HIS A 46 -1.34 -11.78 11.04
CA HIS A 46 -0.97 -12.90 10.18
C HIS A 46 -0.31 -12.42 8.88
N ALA A 47 -0.93 -11.48 8.16
CA ALA A 47 -0.39 -10.99 6.90
C ALA A 47 0.92 -10.22 7.09
N ALA A 48 1.03 -9.36 8.12
CA ALA A 48 2.27 -8.65 8.42
C ALA A 48 3.42 -9.63 8.75
N THR A 49 3.13 -10.68 9.53
CA THR A 49 4.09 -11.73 9.86
C THR A 49 4.50 -12.53 8.62
N ALA A 50 3.54 -12.91 7.77
CA ALA A 50 3.81 -13.67 6.55
C ALA A 50 4.76 -12.91 5.60
N LEU A 51 4.58 -11.59 5.46
CA LEU A 51 5.47 -10.75 4.65
C LEU A 51 6.84 -10.58 5.30
N GLY A 52 6.90 -10.29 6.60
CA GLY A 52 8.17 -10.17 7.33
C GLY A 52 8.99 -11.46 7.35
N ALA A 53 8.33 -12.61 7.27
CA ALA A 53 8.95 -13.93 7.17
C ALA A 53 9.24 -14.38 5.73
N HIS A 54 8.94 -13.55 4.71
CA HIS A 54 9.05 -13.90 3.29
C HIS A 54 8.35 -15.24 2.94
N SER A 55 7.17 -15.44 3.53
CA SER A 55 6.38 -16.66 3.33
C SER A 55 6.04 -16.86 1.85
N THR A 56 6.21 -18.09 1.36
CA THR A 56 5.80 -18.48 0.00
C THR A 56 4.28 -18.46 -0.20
N ALA A 57 3.50 -18.42 0.89
CA ALA A 57 2.05 -18.26 0.83
C ALA A 57 1.61 -16.81 0.54
N ALA A 58 2.48 -15.83 0.74
CA ALA A 58 2.20 -14.44 0.42
C ALA A 58 2.40 -14.20 -1.08
N ARG A 59 1.32 -13.90 -1.80
CA ARG A 59 1.36 -13.59 -3.23
C ARG A 59 1.20 -12.10 -3.46
N ARG A 60 2.08 -11.51 -4.26
CA ARG A 60 1.89 -10.12 -4.72
C ARG A 60 0.69 -10.08 -5.68
N LEU A 61 -0.19 -9.10 -5.50
CA LEU A 61 -1.20 -8.78 -6.50
C LEU A 61 -0.51 -8.12 -7.69
N THR A 62 -0.56 -8.78 -8.84
CA THR A 62 0.07 -8.31 -10.09
C THR A 62 -0.90 -7.58 -11.00
N SER A 63 -2.21 -7.82 -10.86
CA SER A 63 -3.24 -7.14 -11.64
C SER A 63 -3.35 -5.66 -11.30
N ARG A 64 -3.72 -4.86 -12.31
CA ARG A 64 -4.01 -3.44 -12.13
C ARG A 64 -5.11 -3.24 -11.09
N ALA A 65 -4.83 -2.43 -10.08
CA ALA A 65 -5.76 -2.16 -9.01
C ALA A 65 -5.81 -0.68 -8.60
N VAL A 66 -6.90 -0.30 -7.93
CA VAL A 66 -7.03 0.97 -7.18
C VAL A 66 -7.37 0.61 -5.77
N VAL A 67 -6.65 1.20 -4.84
CA VAL A 67 -7.05 1.20 -3.44
C VAL A 67 -7.44 2.62 -3.09
N ARG A 68 -8.71 2.83 -2.72
CA ARG A 68 -9.30 4.11 -2.36
C ARG A 68 -9.55 4.17 -0.87
N TRP A 69 -9.38 5.32 -0.24
CA TRP A 69 -9.81 5.59 1.13
C TRP A 69 -10.47 6.96 1.18
N ARG A 70 -10.92 7.40 2.37
CA ARG A 70 -11.69 8.64 2.52
C ARG A 70 -11.03 9.86 1.86
N ASP A 71 -9.71 9.96 2.00
CA ASP A 71 -8.94 11.17 1.67
C ASP A 71 -7.86 10.91 0.61
N GLY A 72 -8.01 9.88 -0.22
CA GLY A 72 -7.01 9.56 -1.23
C GLY A 72 -7.22 8.23 -1.94
N GLN A 73 -6.33 7.95 -2.89
CA GLN A 73 -6.27 6.69 -3.61
C GLN A 73 -4.85 6.41 -4.10
N VAL A 74 -4.51 5.14 -4.28
CA VAL A 74 -3.27 4.70 -4.91
C VAL A 74 -3.58 3.70 -6.03
N ALA A 75 -2.89 3.83 -7.16
CA ALA A 75 -2.92 2.85 -8.23
C ALA A 75 -1.79 1.82 -8.00
N LEU A 76 -2.11 0.54 -8.18
CA LEU A 76 -1.17 -0.57 -8.00
C LEU A 76 -1.07 -1.42 -9.26
N GLY A 77 0.05 -2.13 -9.39
CA GLY A 77 0.34 -3.00 -10.54
C GLY A 77 1.04 -2.27 -11.69
N THR A 78 1.55 -3.04 -12.64
CA THR A 78 2.12 -2.52 -13.90
C THR A 78 1.06 -2.54 -14.99
N ASP A 79 1.30 -1.80 -16.08
CA ASP A 79 0.41 -1.73 -17.26
C ASP A 79 0.19 -3.07 -17.97
N ASP A 80 0.77 -4.18 -17.49
CA ASP A 80 0.53 -5.48 -18.09
C ASP A 80 -0.88 -5.98 -17.77
N ASP A 81 -1.57 -6.37 -18.83
CA ASP A 81 -2.95 -6.85 -18.93
C ASP A 81 -3.10 -8.25 -18.29
N ALA A 82 -2.38 -8.49 -17.20
CA ALA A 82 -2.51 -9.70 -16.40
C ALA A 82 -3.87 -9.64 -15.70
N THR A 83 -4.87 -10.17 -16.41
CA THR A 83 -6.14 -10.67 -15.90
C THR A 83 -5.86 -11.79 -14.89
N GLY A 84 -5.25 -11.42 -13.77
CA GLY A 84 -5.09 -12.29 -12.62
C GLY A 84 -6.48 -12.73 -12.23
N SER A 85 -6.63 -14.04 -11.98
CA SER A 85 -7.91 -14.62 -11.62
C SER A 85 -8.51 -13.83 -10.45
N LYS A 86 -9.62 -13.15 -10.72
CA LYS A 86 -10.38 -12.38 -9.73
C LYS A 86 -11.04 -13.30 -8.69
N ALA A 87 -11.17 -14.58 -9.03
CA ALA A 87 -11.69 -15.61 -8.16
C ALA A 87 -10.74 -15.87 -6.98
N GLY A 88 -11.29 -15.87 -5.76
CA GLY A 88 -10.50 -16.19 -4.55
C GLY A 88 -9.70 -15.02 -3.97
N LEU A 89 -10.08 -13.77 -4.28
CA LEU A 89 -9.52 -12.59 -3.61
C LEU A 89 -10.26 -12.24 -2.30
N TRP A 90 -11.53 -12.61 -2.17
CA TRP A 90 -12.30 -12.41 -0.94
C TRP A 90 -12.03 -13.53 0.08
N ASP A 91 -12.34 -13.27 1.35
CA ASP A 91 -12.04 -14.15 2.49
C ASP A 91 -10.54 -14.49 2.56
N GLN A 92 -9.71 -13.51 2.19
CA GLN A 92 -8.25 -13.55 2.28
C GLN A 92 -7.77 -12.46 3.23
N CYS A 93 -6.53 -12.58 3.68
CA CYS A 93 -5.83 -11.47 4.33
C CYS A 93 -5.07 -10.64 3.29
N PHE A 94 -4.85 -9.36 3.58
CA PHE A 94 -4.01 -8.49 2.78
C PHE A 94 -2.93 -7.81 3.63
N ALA A 95 -1.85 -7.42 2.96
CA ALA A 95 -0.89 -6.45 3.46
C ALA A 95 -0.55 -5.45 2.34
N LEU A 96 -0.71 -4.17 2.65
CA LEU A 96 -0.30 -3.05 1.82
C LEU A 96 1.09 -2.60 2.27
N GLU A 97 2.03 -2.68 1.34
CA GLU A 97 3.44 -2.37 1.53
C GLU A 97 3.80 -1.11 0.74
N VAL A 98 4.64 -0.26 1.33
CA VAL A 98 5.31 0.85 0.65
C VAL A 98 6.79 0.76 0.97
N ASP A 99 7.63 0.74 -0.07
CA ASP A 99 9.09 0.69 0.04
C ASP A 99 9.60 -0.42 0.99
N GLY A 100 9.00 -1.62 0.90
CA GLY A 100 9.37 -2.77 1.73
C GLY A 100 8.79 -2.77 3.15
N ARG A 101 7.99 -1.77 3.54
CA ARG A 101 7.33 -1.70 4.85
C ARG A 101 5.84 -1.91 4.73
N VAL A 102 5.29 -2.84 5.51
CA VAL A 102 3.83 -2.98 5.67
C VAL A 102 3.28 -1.75 6.40
N ILE A 103 2.42 -0.99 5.74
CA ILE A 103 1.76 0.18 6.31
C ILE A 103 0.38 -0.15 6.87
N VAL A 104 -0.35 -1.05 6.21
CA VAL A 104 -1.69 -1.50 6.61
C VAL A 104 -1.84 -2.97 6.27
N SER A 105 -2.46 -3.75 7.16
CA SER A 105 -2.83 -5.14 6.92
C SER A 105 -4.21 -5.43 7.50
N GLY A 106 -4.90 -6.42 6.94
CA GLY A 106 -6.28 -6.68 7.30
C GLY A 106 -6.93 -7.74 6.43
N ALA A 107 -8.25 -7.71 6.32
CA ALA A 107 -9.03 -8.70 5.59
C ALA A 107 -9.57 -8.15 4.26
N ILE A 108 -9.70 -9.01 3.26
CA ILE A 108 -10.35 -8.70 1.98
C ILE A 108 -11.75 -9.29 2.01
N LEU A 109 -12.75 -8.45 1.79
CA LEU A 109 -14.14 -8.84 1.86
C LEU A 109 -14.96 -8.24 0.73
N LEU A 110 -16.14 -8.82 0.50
CA LEU A 110 -17.16 -8.17 -0.30
C LEU A 110 -17.76 -6.97 0.47
N PRO A 111 -18.25 -5.92 -0.22
CA PRO A 111 -18.66 -4.67 0.43
C PRO A 111 -19.76 -4.85 1.48
N HIS A 112 -20.66 -5.83 1.30
CA HIS A 112 -21.72 -6.13 2.26
C HIS A 112 -21.20 -6.75 3.56
N SER A 113 -20.09 -7.49 3.51
CA SER A 113 -19.50 -8.17 4.68
C SER A 113 -18.49 -7.30 5.44
N ALA A 114 -17.99 -6.23 4.80
CA ALA A 114 -16.91 -5.39 5.34
C ALA A 114 -17.25 -4.66 6.65
N ARG A 115 -18.53 -4.48 6.97
CA ARG A 115 -18.99 -3.62 8.08
C ARG A 115 -18.87 -4.23 9.48
N LEU A 116 -18.53 -5.52 9.58
CA LEU A 116 -18.61 -6.26 10.84
C LEU A 116 -17.26 -6.57 11.47
N LEU A 117 -16.15 -6.24 10.80
CA LEU A 117 -14.82 -6.58 11.27
C LEU A 117 -14.16 -5.44 12.06
N ARG A 118 -13.58 -5.82 13.20
CA ARG A 118 -12.76 -4.96 14.07
C ARG A 118 -11.31 -4.83 13.60
N VAL A 119 -11.07 -5.11 12.32
CA VAL A 119 -9.76 -5.01 11.66
C VAL A 119 -9.89 -4.18 10.39
N PRO A 120 -8.82 -3.59 9.86
CA PRO A 120 -8.86 -2.94 8.55
C PRO A 120 -9.41 -3.89 7.49
N VAL A 121 -10.25 -3.36 6.61
CA VAL A 121 -10.87 -4.12 5.52
C VAL A 121 -10.55 -3.48 4.19
N LEU A 122 -10.21 -4.32 3.22
CA LEU A 122 -10.07 -3.95 1.83
C LEU A 122 -11.28 -4.52 1.09
N ALA A 123 -12.31 -3.69 0.90
CA ALA A 123 -13.59 -4.09 0.32
C ALA A 123 -13.51 -4.11 -1.21
N LEU A 124 -13.73 -5.28 -1.82
CA LEU A 124 -13.65 -5.49 -3.26
C LEU A 124 -14.92 -4.95 -3.97
N ARG A 125 -14.77 -3.86 -4.73
CA ARG A 125 -15.86 -3.13 -5.39
C ARG A 125 -16.21 -3.67 -6.77
N SER A 126 -15.20 -3.80 -7.64
CA SER A 126 -15.34 -4.34 -8.97
C SER A 126 -14.69 -5.72 -9.02
N TRP A 127 -15.53 -6.75 -9.14
CA TRP A 127 -15.09 -8.14 -9.29
C TRP A 127 -15.69 -8.84 -10.50
N ARG A 128 -16.60 -8.17 -11.23
CA ARG A 128 -17.34 -8.78 -12.34
C ARG A 128 -16.39 -9.10 -13.50
N ASP A 129 -16.69 -10.18 -14.19
CA ASP A 129 -15.99 -10.55 -15.42
C ASP A 129 -16.15 -9.43 -16.46
N GLY A 130 -15.03 -9.01 -17.04
CA GLY A 130 -14.96 -7.90 -18.00
C GLY A 130 -14.27 -6.62 -17.49
N ASP A 131 -14.19 -6.38 -16.18
CA ASP A 131 -13.48 -5.20 -15.67
C ASP A 131 -11.95 -5.38 -15.82
N SER A 132 -11.27 -4.49 -16.53
CA SER A 132 -9.81 -4.54 -16.70
C SER A 132 -9.02 -4.09 -15.45
N ARG A 133 -9.73 -3.68 -14.39
CA ARG A 133 -9.13 -3.11 -13.17
C ARG A 133 -9.90 -3.53 -11.93
N LEU A 134 -9.15 -3.95 -10.90
CA LEU A 134 -9.69 -4.20 -9.57
C LEU A 134 -9.84 -2.89 -8.81
N GLU A 135 -11.01 -2.68 -8.21
CA GLU A 135 -11.26 -1.55 -7.32
C GLU A 135 -11.48 -2.02 -5.91
N PHE A 136 -10.81 -1.36 -4.98
CA PHE A 136 -10.91 -1.62 -3.56
C PHE A 136 -11.18 -0.35 -2.78
N ASP A 137 -12.07 -0.44 -1.80
CA ASP A 137 -12.19 0.57 -0.75
C ASP A 137 -11.46 0.06 0.50
N LEU A 138 -10.43 0.79 0.94
CA LEU A 138 -9.73 0.57 2.19
C LEU A 138 -10.47 1.29 3.33
N ILE A 139 -10.99 0.48 4.25
CA ILE A 139 -11.85 0.91 5.34
C ILE A 139 -11.11 0.62 6.66
N PRO A 140 -11.03 1.57 7.59
CA PRO A 140 -10.50 1.31 8.92
C PRO A 140 -11.40 0.33 9.69
N ALA A 141 -10.88 -0.25 10.77
CA ALA A 141 -11.65 -1.15 11.63
C ALA A 141 -12.94 -0.50 12.17
N PHE A 142 -14.02 -1.28 12.27
CA PHE A 142 -15.31 -0.83 12.81
C PHE A 142 -15.84 -1.78 13.91
N PRO A 143 -16.52 -1.26 14.96
CA PRO A 143 -16.70 0.16 15.27
C PRO A 143 -15.39 0.82 15.73
N ALA A 144 -15.25 2.12 15.46
CA ALA A 144 -13.99 2.85 15.69
C ALA A 144 -13.48 2.80 17.15
N HIS A 145 -14.39 2.69 18.13
CA HIS A 145 -14.02 2.55 19.54
C HIS A 145 -13.46 1.17 19.90
N ALA A 146 -13.65 0.18 19.04
CA ALA A 146 -13.11 -1.17 19.15
C ALA A 146 -12.06 -1.45 18.06
N ALA A 147 -11.64 -0.41 17.33
CA ALA A 147 -10.58 -0.51 16.35
C ALA A 147 -9.24 -0.76 17.05
N THR A 148 -8.42 -1.61 16.44
CA THR A 148 -7.05 -1.89 16.90
C THR A 148 -6.08 -0.75 16.64
N ILE A 149 -6.49 0.27 15.87
CA ILE A 149 -5.70 1.46 15.49
C ILE A 149 -6.57 2.72 15.59
N SER A 150 -5.98 3.83 16.01
CA SER A 150 -6.68 5.12 16.07
C SER A 150 -6.80 5.80 14.69
N GLU A 151 -7.72 6.75 14.53
CA GLU A 151 -7.85 7.52 13.27
C GLU A 151 -6.57 8.31 12.93
N ARG A 152 -5.87 8.88 13.91
CA ARG A 152 -4.60 9.58 13.66
C ARG A 152 -3.54 8.60 13.16
N GLU A 153 -3.37 7.48 13.86
CA GLU A 153 -2.43 6.44 13.45
C GLU A 153 -2.75 5.89 12.06
N TRP A 154 -4.04 5.75 11.72
CA TRP A 154 -4.48 5.37 10.38
C TRP A 154 -4.01 6.37 9.33
N GLN A 155 -4.23 7.66 9.56
CA GLN A 155 -3.81 8.72 8.63
C GLN A 155 -2.29 8.78 8.48
N ASP A 156 -1.54 8.60 9.58
CA ASP A 156 -0.08 8.57 9.57
C ASP A 156 0.46 7.38 8.77
N ARG A 157 -0.18 6.20 8.88
CA ARG A 157 0.17 5.00 8.10
C ARG A 157 -0.09 5.17 6.61
N LEU A 158 -1.10 5.94 6.21
CA LEU A 158 -1.44 6.18 4.81
C LEU A 158 -0.68 7.37 4.19
N ALA A 159 -0.01 8.19 4.99
CA ALA A 159 0.78 9.33 4.50
C ALA A 159 1.79 8.97 3.39
N PRO A 160 2.49 7.82 3.40
CA PRO A 160 3.41 7.43 2.33
C PRO A 160 2.77 7.15 0.96
N LEU A 161 1.44 7.02 0.89
CA LEU A 161 0.68 6.77 -0.35
C LEU A 161 0.16 8.06 -1.01
N ARG A 162 0.38 9.22 -0.38
CA ARG A 162 -0.10 10.52 -0.85
C ARG A 162 0.92 11.21 -1.76
#